data_AF-A0A1W9LQD1-F1
#
_entry.id   AF-A0A1W9LQD1-F1
#
_cell.length_a   1.000
_cell.length_b   1.000
_cell.length_c   1.000
_cell.angle_alpha   90.00
_cell.angle_beta   90.00
_cell.angle_gamma   90.00
#
_symmetry.space_group_name_H-M   'P 1'
#
loop_
_entity.id
_entity.type
_entity.pdbx_description
1 polymer ?
#
loop_
_entity_poly.entity_id
_entity_poly.type
_entity_poly.pdbx_seq_one_letter_code
_entity_poly.pdbx_strand_id
1 'polypeptide(L)'
;MYRALSQFERSIEETKMLSDLYDYVTKTLTVPMTFKDILRSQIVYSVSAFDKLIHDLVRIGMVQIFIGLRQPTQKYLSENISLDLYQKIVSTTIPPKEFLFEQEIFKKLKTVAYQDPSKIADGLSYIWNETHKWQKIASAMSMNEDIVKTTLKTICDRRNKIVHESDVDPFSGVKYDIEKVESELAVNFLLLCGKTISKLVS
;
A
#
# COMPACT_ATOMS: atom_id res chain seq x y z
N MET A 1 -14.12 -2.07 5.62
CA MET A 1 -13.13 -1.75 4.57
C MET A 1 -13.31 -0.35 4.00
N TYR A 2 -14.53 0.16 3.83
CA TYR A 2 -14.80 1.53 3.34
C TYR A 2 -13.92 2.64 3.96
N ARG A 3 -13.80 2.70 5.30
CA ARG A 3 -12.96 3.70 5.97
C ARG A 3 -11.48 3.67 5.54
N ALA A 4 -10.92 2.48 5.28
CA ALA A 4 -9.54 2.33 4.84
C ALA A 4 -9.36 2.88 3.42
N LEU A 5 -10.32 2.59 2.52
CA LEU A 5 -10.32 3.14 1.17
C LEU A 5 -10.46 4.67 1.19
N SER A 6 -11.38 5.22 1.97
CA SER A 6 -11.57 6.67 2.07
C SER A 6 -10.31 7.39 2.60
N GLN A 7 -9.62 6.79 3.57
CA GLN A 7 -8.36 7.33 4.08
C GLN A 7 -7.26 7.29 3.00
N PHE A 8 -7.16 6.19 2.25
CA PHE A 8 -6.24 6.07 1.13
C PHE A 8 -6.51 7.11 0.04
N GLU A 9 -7.77 7.25 -0.39
CA GLU A 9 -8.17 8.24 -1.39
C GLU A 9 -7.82 9.66 -0.96
N ARG A 10 -8.08 10.00 0.31
CA ARG A 10 -7.70 11.30 0.87
C ARG A 10 -6.18 11.51 0.84
N SER A 11 -5.39 10.53 1.28
CA SER A 11 -3.92 10.65 1.26
C SER A 11 -3.36 10.77 -0.16
N ILE A 12 -3.97 10.10 -1.14
CA ILE A 12 -3.60 10.27 -2.55
C ILE A 12 -3.96 11.66 -3.05
N GLU A 13 -5.14 12.20 -2.71
CA GLU A 13 -5.54 13.55 -3.12
C GLU A 13 -4.60 14.61 -2.55
N GLU A 14 -4.27 14.51 -1.26
CA GLU A 14 -3.26 15.37 -0.62
C GLU A 14 -1.89 15.25 -1.31
N THR A 15 -1.52 14.05 -1.78
CA THR A 15 -0.28 13.83 -2.55
C THR A 15 -0.33 14.50 -3.93
N LYS A 16 -1.48 14.50 -4.60
CA LYS A 16 -1.65 15.15 -5.91
C LYS A 16 -1.44 16.67 -5.84
N MET A 17 -1.82 17.30 -4.74
CA MET A 17 -1.62 18.76 -4.53
C MET A 17 -0.15 19.19 -4.61
N LEU A 18 0.80 18.27 -4.41
CA LEU A 18 2.23 18.56 -4.58
C LEU A 18 2.60 18.90 -6.04
N SER A 19 1.84 18.45 -7.03
CA SER A 19 2.01 18.83 -8.43
C SER A 19 1.74 20.32 -8.63
N ASP A 20 0.65 20.81 -8.03
CA ASP A 20 0.28 22.23 -8.10
C ASP A 20 1.30 23.09 -7.35
N LEU A 21 1.77 22.61 -6.19
CA LEU A 21 2.84 23.26 -5.45
C LEU A 21 4.12 23.36 -6.28
N TYR A 22 4.52 22.26 -6.95
CA TYR A 22 5.68 22.21 -7.83
C TYR A 22 5.57 23.23 -8.98
N ASP A 23 4.42 23.29 -9.65
CA ASP A 23 4.18 24.26 -10.73
C ASP A 23 4.28 25.69 -10.22
N TYR A 24 3.64 25.97 -9.08
CA TYR A 24 3.62 27.30 -8.48
C TYR A 24 5.02 27.79 -8.13
N VAL A 25 5.83 26.99 -7.43
CA VAL A 25 7.19 27.39 -7.03
C VAL A 25 8.11 27.50 -8.24
N THR A 26 8.01 26.59 -9.21
CA THR A 26 8.85 26.60 -10.42
C THR A 26 8.55 27.83 -11.29
N LYS A 27 7.29 28.26 -11.35
CA LYS A 27 6.88 29.46 -12.10
C LYS A 27 7.21 30.77 -11.38
N THR A 28 7.11 30.78 -10.05
CA THR A 28 7.15 32.02 -9.26
C THR A 28 8.57 32.36 -8.76
N LEU A 29 9.39 31.35 -8.46
CA LEU A 29 10.71 31.56 -7.87
C LEU A 29 11.80 31.48 -8.94
N THR A 30 12.52 32.59 -9.15
CA THR A 30 13.74 32.63 -9.96
C THR A 30 14.96 32.46 -9.07
N VAL A 31 15.26 31.21 -8.72
CA VAL A 31 16.44 30.82 -7.94
C VAL A 31 17.22 29.73 -8.69
N PRO A 32 18.56 29.65 -8.54
CA PRO A 32 19.38 28.65 -9.23
C PRO A 32 19.31 27.27 -8.54
N MET A 33 18.10 26.77 -8.27
CA MET A 33 17.86 25.45 -7.71
C MET A 33 16.66 24.77 -8.37
N THR A 34 16.58 23.45 -8.26
CA THR A 34 15.45 22.68 -8.78
C THR A 34 14.48 22.31 -7.65
N PHE A 35 13.18 22.26 -7.95
CA PHE A 35 12.14 21.87 -7.00
C PHE A 35 11.69 20.40 -7.20
N LYS A 36 12.49 19.59 -7.89
CA LYS A 36 12.15 18.21 -8.26
C LYS A 36 11.97 17.27 -7.05
N ASP A 37 12.51 17.64 -5.88
CA ASP A 37 12.27 16.88 -4.64
C ASP A 37 10.80 16.89 -4.20
N ILE A 38 10.00 17.88 -4.64
CA ILE A 38 8.54 17.88 -4.46
C ILE A 38 7.92 16.70 -5.23
N LEU A 39 8.34 16.46 -6.47
CA LEU A 39 7.89 15.33 -7.29
C LEU A 39 8.35 13.98 -6.71
N ARG A 40 9.57 13.92 -6.17
CA ARG A 40 10.07 12.73 -5.46
C ARG A 40 9.20 12.40 -4.23
N SER A 41 8.80 13.43 -3.48
CA SER A 41 7.91 13.24 -2.32
C SER A 41 6.54 12.70 -2.73
N GLN A 42 6.02 13.02 -3.93
CA GLN A 42 4.78 12.42 -4.45
C GLN A 42 4.88 10.90 -4.60
N ILE A 43 5.98 10.40 -5.15
CA ILE A 43 6.19 8.95 -5.29
C ILE A 43 6.26 8.30 -3.91
N VAL A 44 6.97 8.92 -2.97
CA VAL A 44 7.12 8.38 -1.61
C VAL A 44 5.77 8.32 -0.88
N TYR A 45 5.00 9.41 -0.89
CA TYR A 45 3.72 9.47 -0.18
C TYR A 45 2.66 8.59 -0.82
N SER A 46 2.61 8.50 -2.16
CA SER A 46 1.65 7.63 -2.83
C SER A 46 1.89 6.16 -2.56
N VAL A 47 3.16 5.71 -2.60
CA VAL A 47 3.52 4.32 -2.23
C VAL A 47 3.23 4.05 -0.75
N SER A 48 3.50 4.99 0.14
CA SER A 48 3.20 4.85 1.57
C SER A 48 1.68 4.73 1.82
N ALA A 49 0.87 5.54 1.14
CA ALA A 49 -0.59 5.45 1.22
C ALA A 49 -1.10 4.09 0.71
N PHE A 50 -0.55 3.61 -0.40
CA PHE A 50 -0.93 2.31 -0.98
C PHE A 50 -0.57 1.14 -0.05
N ASP A 51 0.66 1.12 0.48
CA ASP A 51 1.12 0.13 1.45
C ASP A 51 0.20 0.08 2.69
N LYS A 52 -0.14 1.26 3.23
CA LYS A 52 -1.05 1.39 4.36
C LYS A 52 -2.45 0.86 4.07
N LEU A 53 -2.97 1.10 2.86
CA LEU A 53 -4.26 0.55 2.42
C LEU A 53 -4.25 -0.97 2.50
N ILE A 54 -3.22 -1.62 1.94
CA ILE A 54 -3.14 -3.09 1.95
C ILE A 54 -3.07 -3.63 3.39
N HIS A 55 -2.26 -3.01 4.26
CA HIS A 55 -2.24 -3.34 5.69
C HIS A 55 -3.63 -3.26 6.31
N ASP A 56 -4.37 -2.18 6.07
CA ASP A 56 -5.69 -2.00 6.66
C ASP A 56 -6.71 -2.99 6.11
N LEU A 57 -6.70 -3.27 4.80
CA LEU A 57 -7.59 -4.26 4.20
C LEU A 57 -7.36 -5.64 4.82
N VAL A 58 -6.10 -6.09 4.90
CA VAL A 58 -5.75 -7.39 5.47
C VAL A 58 -6.12 -7.45 6.96
N ARG A 59 -5.72 -6.45 7.75
CA ARG A 59 -6.04 -6.37 9.19
C ARG A 59 -7.55 -6.41 9.43
N ILE A 60 -8.31 -5.53 8.75
CA ILE A 60 -9.77 -5.46 8.91
C ILE A 60 -10.41 -6.79 8.47
N GLY A 61 -9.98 -7.37 7.36
CA GLY A 61 -10.54 -8.63 6.87
C GLY A 61 -10.25 -9.81 7.81
N MET A 62 -9.06 -9.89 8.41
CA MET A 62 -8.74 -10.91 9.41
C MET A 62 -9.61 -10.76 10.66
N VAL A 63 -9.82 -9.53 11.14
CA VAL A 63 -10.73 -9.25 12.26
C VAL A 63 -12.16 -9.65 11.91
N GLN A 64 -12.64 -9.35 10.70
CA GLN A 64 -13.96 -9.78 10.24
C GLN A 64 -14.13 -11.29 10.22
N ILE A 65 -13.08 -12.04 9.83
CA ILE A 65 -13.09 -13.51 9.93
C ILE A 65 -13.18 -13.94 11.40
N PHE A 66 -12.38 -13.33 12.27
CA PHE A 66 -12.35 -13.65 13.70
C PHE A 66 -13.72 -13.48 14.39
N ILE A 67 -14.47 -12.44 14.04
CA ILE A 67 -15.82 -12.19 14.59
C ILE A 67 -16.96 -12.87 13.79
N GLY A 68 -16.63 -13.69 12.79
CA GLY A 68 -17.60 -14.45 12.01
C GLY A 68 -18.37 -13.66 10.93
N LEU A 69 -17.95 -12.43 10.59
CA LEU A 69 -18.54 -11.64 9.50
C LEU A 69 -18.00 -12.01 8.12
N ARG A 70 -16.91 -12.78 8.04
CA ARG A 70 -16.28 -13.23 6.79
C ARG A 70 -15.88 -14.70 6.90
N GLN A 71 -16.02 -15.45 5.81
CA GLN A 71 -15.58 -16.84 5.77
C GLN A 71 -14.04 -16.94 5.85
N PRO A 72 -13.50 -17.89 6.64
CA PRO A 72 -12.07 -18.06 6.78
C PRO A 72 -11.44 -18.58 5.47
N THR A 73 -10.22 -18.11 5.18
CA THR A 73 -9.40 -18.65 4.08
C THR A 73 -8.43 -19.70 4.61
N GLN A 74 -7.85 -20.52 3.72
CA GLN A 74 -6.82 -21.48 4.11
C GLN A 74 -5.60 -20.80 4.75
N LYS A 75 -5.17 -19.64 4.23
CA LYS A 75 -4.06 -18.86 4.78
C LYS A 75 -4.38 -18.37 6.19
N TYR A 76 -5.60 -17.87 6.43
CA TYR A 76 -6.06 -17.48 7.75
C TYR A 76 -6.05 -18.66 8.73
N LEU A 77 -6.56 -19.83 8.33
CA LEU A 77 -6.61 -21.01 9.19
C LEU A 77 -5.22 -21.56 9.53
N SER A 78 -4.24 -21.38 8.63
CA SER A 78 -2.84 -21.75 8.86
C SER A 78 -2.06 -20.74 9.72
N GLU A 79 -2.70 -19.64 10.13
CA GLU A 79 -2.04 -18.58 10.87
C GLU A 79 -1.78 -19.00 12.32
N ASN A 80 -0.50 -19.00 12.71
CA ASN A 80 -0.09 -19.32 14.07
C ASN A 80 -0.30 -18.12 15.00
N ILE A 81 -0.93 -18.37 16.15
CA ILE A 81 -1.02 -17.44 17.29
C ILE A 81 -0.26 -17.99 18.49
N SER A 82 0.24 -17.12 19.37
CA SER A 82 0.91 -17.55 20.60
C SER A 82 -0.09 -18.14 21.60
N LEU A 83 0.37 -19.09 22.43
CA LEU A 83 -0.44 -19.61 23.54
C LEU A 83 -0.80 -18.53 24.56
N ASP A 84 0.08 -17.53 24.72
CA ASP A 84 -0.19 -16.34 25.54
C ASP A 84 -1.39 -15.54 25.00
N LEU A 85 -1.45 -15.28 23.69
CA LEU A 85 -2.60 -14.64 23.07
C LEU A 85 -3.87 -15.47 23.26
N TYR A 86 -3.80 -16.78 23.04
CA TYR A 86 -4.94 -17.67 23.22
C TYR A 86 -5.49 -17.59 24.65
N GLN A 87 -4.63 -17.70 25.67
CA GLN A 87 -5.04 -17.58 27.07
C GLN A 87 -5.67 -16.22 27.38
N LYS A 88 -5.11 -15.13 26.85
CA LYS A 88 -5.69 -13.79 26.98
C LYS A 88 -7.07 -13.69 26.33
N ILE A 89 -7.24 -14.19 25.11
CA ILE A 89 -8.54 -14.16 24.40
C ILE A 89 -9.61 -14.96 25.15
N VAL A 90 -9.25 -16.13 25.71
CA VAL A 90 -10.21 -16.97 26.43
C VAL A 90 -10.62 -16.36 27.76
N SER A 91 -9.68 -15.79 28.51
CA SER A 91 -9.92 -15.23 29.85
C SER A 91 -10.48 -13.81 29.86
N THR A 92 -10.27 -13.04 28.80
CA THR A 92 -10.68 -11.62 28.76
C THR A 92 -12.18 -11.47 28.54
N THR A 93 -12.79 -10.62 29.35
CA THR A 93 -14.14 -10.06 29.15
C THR A 93 -14.11 -8.62 28.66
N ILE A 94 -13.13 -7.82 29.09
CA ILE A 94 -12.90 -6.43 28.65
C ILE A 94 -11.38 -6.22 28.48
N PRO A 95 -10.89 -5.68 27.35
CA PRO A 95 -11.60 -5.22 26.15
C PRO A 95 -12.20 -6.39 25.32
N PRO A 96 -13.02 -6.11 24.29
CA PRO A 96 -13.51 -7.15 23.39
C PRO A 96 -12.38 -8.01 22.82
N LYS A 97 -12.65 -9.30 22.60
CA LYS A 97 -11.62 -10.28 22.21
C LYS A 97 -10.97 -9.94 20.87
N GLU A 98 -11.76 -9.39 19.96
CA GLU A 98 -11.33 -8.93 18.64
C GLU A 98 -10.29 -7.82 18.71
N PHE A 99 -10.31 -7.00 19.76
CA PHE A 99 -9.31 -5.95 19.95
C PHE A 99 -7.94 -6.53 20.30
N LEU A 100 -7.90 -7.57 21.15
CA LEU A 100 -6.64 -8.28 21.46
C LEU A 100 -6.10 -9.00 20.23
N PHE A 101 -6.98 -9.67 19.49
CA PHE A 101 -6.62 -10.31 18.23
C PHE A 101 -6.06 -9.30 17.22
N GLU A 102 -6.75 -8.17 17.01
CA GLU A 102 -6.34 -7.12 16.09
C GLU A 102 -4.97 -6.54 16.43
N GLN A 103 -4.66 -6.35 17.72
CA GLN A 103 -3.33 -5.89 18.14
C GLN A 103 -2.21 -6.87 17.76
N GLU A 104 -2.43 -8.17 17.95
CA GLU A 104 -1.43 -9.18 17.58
C GLU A 104 -1.24 -9.27 16.07
N ILE A 105 -2.33 -9.22 15.30
CA ILE A 105 -2.26 -9.14 13.85
C ILE A 105 -1.51 -7.88 13.41
N PHE A 106 -1.81 -6.71 14.00
CA PHE A 106 -1.09 -5.48 13.69
C PHE A 106 0.42 -5.58 13.97
N LYS A 107 0.80 -6.12 15.14
CA LYS A 107 2.22 -6.30 15.52
C LYS A 107 2.98 -7.20 14.56
N LYS A 108 2.31 -8.22 14.02
CA LYS A 108 2.90 -9.13 13.04
C LYS A 108 3.01 -8.45 11.67
N LEU A 109 1.88 -7.93 11.17
CA LEU A 109 1.81 -7.38 9.82
C LEU A 109 2.69 -6.14 9.64
N LYS A 110 2.89 -5.29 10.65
CA LYS A 110 3.72 -4.06 10.54
C LYS A 110 5.17 -4.27 10.07
N THR A 111 5.66 -5.51 10.11
CA THR A 111 7.01 -5.88 9.67
C THR A 111 7.10 -6.18 8.17
N VAL A 112 5.96 -6.29 7.50
CA VAL A 112 5.84 -6.59 6.07
C VAL A 112 5.63 -5.28 5.33
N ALA A 113 6.33 -5.07 4.22
CA ALA A 113 6.00 -4.01 3.26
C ALA A 113 5.19 -4.61 2.10
N TYR A 114 3.97 -4.12 1.90
CA TYR A 114 3.06 -4.53 0.84
C TYR A 114 3.25 -3.71 -0.43
N GLN A 115 4.44 -3.82 -1.00
CA GLN A 115 4.86 -3.07 -2.18
C GLN A 115 5.21 -3.98 -3.36
N ASP A 116 5.77 -5.16 -3.06
CA ASP A 116 5.98 -6.17 -4.09
C ASP A 116 4.67 -6.93 -4.40
N PRO A 117 4.37 -7.22 -5.68
CA PRO A 117 3.17 -7.96 -6.06
C PRO A 117 2.98 -9.29 -5.34
N SER A 118 4.06 -10.05 -5.08
CA SER A 118 3.97 -11.33 -4.38
C SER A 118 3.60 -11.15 -2.91
N LYS A 119 4.14 -10.12 -2.24
CA LYS A 119 3.81 -9.79 -0.85
C LYS A 119 2.36 -9.34 -0.72
N ILE A 120 1.88 -8.53 -1.65
CA ILE A 120 0.46 -8.12 -1.69
C ILE A 120 -0.43 -9.35 -1.89
N ALA A 121 -0.12 -10.23 -2.84
CA ALA A 121 -0.89 -11.45 -3.07
C ALA A 121 -0.91 -12.37 -1.84
N ASP A 122 0.23 -12.52 -1.15
CA ASP A 122 0.32 -13.29 0.10
C ASP A 122 -0.53 -12.66 1.22
N GLY A 123 -0.42 -11.35 1.42
CA GLY A 123 -1.23 -10.60 2.39
C GLY A 123 -2.73 -10.72 2.12
N LEU A 124 -3.16 -10.51 0.87
CA LEU A 124 -4.56 -10.65 0.48
C LEU A 124 -5.07 -12.09 0.66
N SER A 125 -4.19 -13.11 0.64
CA SER A 125 -4.61 -14.51 0.83
C SER A 125 -5.22 -14.77 2.21
N TYR A 126 -4.88 -13.95 3.23
CA TYR A 126 -5.54 -14.02 4.54
C TYR A 126 -7.05 -13.74 4.47
N ILE A 127 -7.49 -12.96 3.49
CA ILE A 127 -8.84 -12.39 3.47
C ILE A 127 -9.60 -12.66 2.17
N TRP A 128 -8.93 -13.22 1.16
CA TRP A 128 -9.46 -13.45 -0.18
C TRP A 128 -8.99 -14.80 -0.73
N ASN A 129 -9.92 -15.76 -0.83
CA ASN A 129 -9.68 -17.11 -1.32
C ASN A 129 -9.70 -17.19 -2.87
N GLU A 130 -8.87 -16.38 -3.51
CA GLU A 130 -8.68 -16.36 -4.97
C GLU A 130 -7.26 -16.82 -5.31
N THR A 131 -7.10 -17.76 -6.24
CA THR A 131 -5.79 -18.26 -6.66
C THR A 131 -5.09 -17.27 -7.60
N HIS A 132 -5.81 -16.75 -8.60
CA HIS A 132 -5.26 -15.89 -9.66
C HIS A 132 -5.53 -14.40 -9.37
N LYS A 133 -5.07 -13.94 -8.20
CA LYS A 133 -5.37 -12.58 -7.68
C LYS A 133 -4.98 -11.47 -8.66
N TRP A 134 -3.75 -11.50 -9.17
CA TRP A 134 -3.25 -10.47 -10.08
C TRP A 134 -3.95 -10.49 -11.44
N GLN A 135 -4.31 -11.67 -11.95
CA GLN A 135 -5.14 -11.77 -13.14
C GLN A 135 -6.50 -11.08 -12.94
N LYS A 136 -7.16 -11.29 -11.79
CA LYS A 136 -8.44 -10.62 -11.47
C LYS A 136 -8.29 -9.12 -11.28
N ILE A 137 -7.24 -8.67 -10.58
CA ILE A 137 -6.95 -7.24 -10.40
C ILE A 137 -6.72 -6.59 -11.76
N ALA A 138 -5.85 -7.17 -12.60
CA ALA A 138 -5.51 -6.63 -13.91
C ALA A 138 -6.72 -6.61 -14.85
N SER A 139 -7.53 -7.68 -14.87
CA SER A 139 -8.78 -7.73 -15.64
C SER A 139 -9.75 -6.62 -15.21
N ALA A 140 -9.89 -6.38 -13.91
CA ALA A 140 -10.73 -5.29 -13.41
C ALA A 140 -10.18 -3.88 -13.70
N MET A 141 -8.86 -3.77 -13.90
CA MET A 141 -8.21 -2.54 -14.39
C MET A 141 -8.22 -2.41 -15.93
N SER A 142 -8.73 -3.41 -16.65
CA SER A 142 -8.62 -3.51 -18.12
C SER A 142 -7.17 -3.46 -18.62
N MET A 143 -6.26 -4.10 -17.89
CA MET A 143 -4.83 -4.15 -18.18
C MET A 143 -4.33 -5.60 -18.23
N ASN A 144 -3.18 -5.80 -18.88
CA ASN A 144 -2.47 -7.08 -18.82
C ASN A 144 -1.82 -7.28 -17.44
N GLU A 145 -1.86 -8.51 -16.92
CA GLU A 145 -1.29 -8.85 -15.61
C GLU A 145 0.20 -8.45 -15.47
N ASP A 146 1.02 -8.77 -16.46
CA ASP A 146 2.45 -8.50 -16.43
C ASP A 146 2.73 -7.01 -16.44
N ILE A 147 1.93 -6.23 -17.17
CA ILE A 147 2.01 -4.76 -17.17
C ILE A 147 1.72 -4.24 -15.76
N VAL A 148 0.60 -4.64 -15.13
CA VAL A 148 0.24 -4.17 -13.78
C VAL A 148 1.33 -4.48 -12.76
N LYS A 149 1.85 -5.71 -12.77
CA LYS A 149 2.90 -6.13 -11.83
C LYS A 149 4.22 -5.41 -12.09
N THR A 150 4.60 -5.23 -13.35
CA THR A 150 5.84 -4.55 -13.72
C THR A 150 5.75 -3.06 -13.38
N THR A 151 4.65 -2.40 -13.70
CA THR A 151 4.42 -0.98 -13.34
C THR A 151 4.49 -0.78 -11.83
N LEU A 152 3.84 -1.63 -11.04
CA LEU A 152 3.93 -1.54 -9.58
C LEU A 152 5.36 -1.70 -9.07
N LYS A 153 6.11 -2.69 -9.57
CA LYS A 153 7.52 -2.89 -9.22
C LYS A 153 8.38 -1.68 -9.55
N THR A 154 8.24 -1.14 -10.77
CA THR A 154 8.99 0.05 -11.19
C THR A 154 8.74 1.26 -10.28
N ILE A 155 7.49 1.47 -9.87
CA ILE A 155 7.13 2.56 -8.93
C ILE A 155 7.79 2.32 -7.56
N CYS A 156 7.70 1.09 -7.04
CA CYS A 156 8.30 0.75 -5.74
C CYS A 156 9.83 0.82 -5.77
N ASP A 157 10.47 0.40 -6.86
CA ASP A 157 11.92 0.52 -7.06
C ASP A 157 12.35 1.98 -7.10
N ARG A 158 11.60 2.83 -7.82
CA ARG A 158 11.84 4.28 -7.83
C ARG A 158 11.73 4.88 -6.42
N ARG A 159 10.72 4.46 -5.64
CA ARG A 159 10.57 4.86 -4.24
C ARG A 159 11.76 4.43 -3.39
N ASN A 160 12.23 3.19 -3.56
CA ASN A 160 13.39 2.68 -2.81
C ASN A 160 14.65 3.46 -3.13
N LYS A 161 14.90 3.81 -4.39
CA LYS A 161 16.00 4.70 -4.77
C LYS A 161 15.93 6.05 -4.06
N ILE A 162 14.76 6.68 -4.05
CA ILE A 162 14.55 7.98 -3.40
C ILE A 162 14.84 7.89 -1.89
N VAL A 163 14.31 6.87 -1.22
CA VAL A 163 14.33 6.78 0.26
C VAL A 163 15.62 6.17 0.81
N HIS A 164 16.17 5.15 0.14
CA HIS A 164 17.30 4.37 0.66
C HIS A 164 18.63 4.68 -0.03
N GLU A 165 18.60 5.16 -1.28
CA GLU A 165 19.80 5.41 -2.10
C GLU A 165 20.04 6.91 -2.31
N SER A 166 19.38 7.78 -1.53
CA SER A 166 19.42 9.25 -1.66
C SER A 166 19.02 9.79 -3.03
N ASP A 167 18.38 8.95 -3.82
CA ASP A 167 18.10 9.15 -5.24
C ASP A 167 19.32 9.37 -6.14
N VAL A 168 20.51 8.93 -5.74
CA VAL A 168 21.77 9.22 -6.44
C VAL A 168 22.24 8.02 -7.26
N ASP A 169 22.61 8.27 -8.50
CA ASP A 169 23.29 7.28 -9.33
C ASP A 169 24.70 7.02 -8.80
N PRO A 170 25.06 5.76 -8.49
CA PRO A 170 26.30 5.44 -7.78
C PRO A 170 27.57 5.65 -8.61
N PHE A 171 27.46 5.78 -9.94
CA PHE A 171 28.61 5.95 -10.82
C PHE A 171 28.85 7.42 -11.16
N SER A 172 27.79 8.17 -11.41
CA SER A 172 27.87 9.59 -11.76
C SER A 172 27.82 10.52 -10.55
N GLY A 173 27.28 10.07 -9.41
CA GLY A 173 27.04 10.89 -8.23
C GLY A 173 25.91 11.92 -8.41
N VAL A 174 25.18 11.86 -9.51
CA VAL A 174 24.07 12.77 -9.84
C VAL A 174 22.75 12.14 -9.43
N LYS A 175 21.81 12.95 -8.92
CA LYS A 175 20.46 12.47 -8.64
C LYS A 175 19.76 12.00 -9.93
N TYR A 176 19.05 10.87 -9.87
CA TYR A 176 18.18 10.44 -10.95
C TYR A 176 17.15 11.50 -11.27
N ASP A 177 16.95 11.78 -12.55
CA ASP A 177 16.00 12.79 -12.94
C ASP A 177 14.55 12.36 -12.67
N ILE A 178 13.66 13.35 -12.66
CA ILE A 178 12.22 13.12 -12.57
C ILE A 178 11.46 14.25 -13.27
N GLU A 179 10.46 13.85 -14.04
CA GLU A 179 9.46 14.73 -14.64
C GLU A 179 8.14 14.64 -13.89
N LYS A 180 7.37 15.73 -13.94
CA LYS A 180 6.05 15.80 -13.30
C LYS A 180 5.11 14.70 -13.80
N VAL A 181 5.14 14.43 -15.10
CA VAL A 181 4.28 13.39 -15.70
C VAL A 181 4.57 12.01 -15.11
N GLU A 182 5.83 11.70 -14.77
CA GLU A 182 6.21 10.40 -14.21
C GLU A 182 5.63 10.21 -12.80
N SER A 183 5.70 11.24 -11.95
CA SER A 183 5.11 11.18 -10.62
C SER A 183 3.58 11.11 -10.66
N GLU A 184 2.93 11.84 -11.57
CA GLU A 184 1.48 11.83 -11.74
C GLU A 184 0.95 10.48 -12.24
N LEU A 185 1.66 9.87 -13.20
CA LEU A 185 1.33 8.53 -13.69
C LEU A 185 1.45 7.48 -12.58
N ALA A 186 2.49 7.56 -11.75
CA ALA A 186 2.67 6.66 -10.61
C ALA A 186 1.53 6.81 -9.59
N VAL A 187 1.19 8.05 -9.21
CA VAL A 187 0.11 8.34 -8.26
C VAL A 187 -1.24 7.84 -8.78
N ASN A 188 -1.56 8.11 -10.06
CA ASN A 188 -2.82 7.69 -10.67
C ASN A 188 -2.92 6.16 -10.82
N PHE A 189 -1.82 5.49 -11.17
CA PHE A 189 -1.76 4.04 -11.22
C PHE A 189 -2.04 3.42 -9.84
N LEU A 190 -1.37 3.90 -8.78
CA LEU A 190 -1.56 3.39 -7.43
C LEU A 190 -2.99 3.63 -6.93
N LEU A 191 -3.59 4.78 -7.24
CA LEU A 191 -4.99 5.07 -6.95
C LEU A 191 -5.93 4.05 -7.58
N LEU A 192 -5.77 3.80 -8.89
CA LEU A 192 -6.59 2.83 -9.62
C LEU A 192 -6.42 1.41 -9.09
N CYS A 193 -5.17 1.00 -8.85
CA CYS A 193 -4.84 -0.31 -8.32
C CYS A 193 -5.43 -0.51 -6.91
N GLY A 194 -5.25 0.48 -6.01
CA GLY A 194 -5.76 0.43 -4.64
C GLY A 194 -7.29 0.38 -4.59
N LYS A 195 -7.97 1.19 -5.40
CA LYS A 195 -9.44 1.14 -5.56
C LYS A 195 -9.91 -0.23 -6.05
N THR A 196 -9.22 -0.77 -7.05
CA THR A 196 -9.57 -2.06 -7.64
C THR A 196 -9.42 -3.19 -6.64
N ILE A 197 -8.28 -3.26 -5.94
CA ILE A 197 -8.04 -4.24 -4.89
C ILE A 197 -9.10 -4.11 -3.79
N SER A 198 -9.33 -2.89 -3.27
CA SER A 198 -10.33 -2.67 -2.22
C SER A 198 -11.71 -3.15 -2.65
N LYS A 199 -12.13 -2.89 -3.90
CA LYS A 199 -13.43 -3.34 -4.41
C LYS A 199 -13.53 -4.87 -4.50
N LEU A 200 -12.46 -5.53 -4.93
CA LEU A 200 -12.43 -7.00 -5.11
C LEU A 200 -12.41 -7.76 -3.78
N VAL A 201 -11.89 -7.17 -2.71
CA VAL A 201 -11.72 -7.83 -1.41
C VAL A 201 -12.66 -7.33 -0.31
N SER A 202 -13.53 -6.36 -0.61
CA SER A 202 -14.53 -5.83 0.33
C SER A 202 -15.63 -6.82 0.62
#